data_AF-A0A1S8TCM8-F1
#
_entry.id   AF-A0A1S8TCM8-F1
#
_cell.length_a   1.000
_cell.length_b   1.000
_cell.length_c   1.000
_cell.angle_alpha   90.00
_cell.angle_beta   90.00
_cell.angle_gamma   90.00
#
_symmetry.space_group_name_H-M   'P 1'
#
loop_
_entity.id
_entity.type
_entity.pdbx_description
1 polymer ?
#
loop_
_entity_poly.entity_id
_entity_poly.type
_entity_poly.pdbx_seq_one_letter_code
_entity_poly.pdbx_strand_id
1 'polypeptide(L)'
;MKILIMGIEIEKNIFYRINKSKCGTCNKCENTCPAKAIKGILWSANVQREKLIDPFKFIQKARKLLKERIGIEMTICGKCIDVCPVTQGYIRKSEVE
;
A
#
# COMPACT_ATOMS: atom_id res chain seq x y z
N MET A 1 18.51 20.62 -10.29
CA MET A 1 18.41 22.10 -10.30
C MET A 1 19.24 22.61 -9.14
N LYS A 2 20.45 23.10 -9.43
CA LYS A 2 21.33 23.72 -8.43
C LYS A 2 20.66 25.00 -7.96
N ILE A 3 20.57 25.22 -6.65
CA ILE A 3 20.15 26.51 -6.10
C ILE A 3 21.34 27.07 -5.35
N LEU A 4 21.77 28.26 -5.76
CA LEU A 4 22.68 29.06 -4.96
C LEU A 4 21.90 29.65 -3.79
N ILE A 5 22.21 29.20 -2.58
CA ILE A 5 21.87 29.93 -1.35
C ILE A 5 23.21 30.34 -0.75
N MET A 6 23.47 31.65 -0.68
CA MET A 6 24.68 32.20 -0.03
C MET A 6 26.01 31.61 -0.53
N GLY A 7 26.14 31.40 -1.84
CA GLY A 7 27.40 30.94 -2.45
C GLY A 7 27.75 29.46 -2.24
N ILE A 8 26.87 28.68 -1.61
CA ILE A 8 27.03 27.22 -1.48
C ILE A 8 26.23 26.53 -2.59
N GLU A 9 26.88 25.71 -3.40
CA GLU A 9 26.18 24.76 -4.29
C GLU A 9 25.56 23.66 -3.43
N ILE A 10 24.28 23.79 -3.11
CA ILE A 10 23.54 22.72 -2.43
C ILE A 10 22.99 21.78 -3.50
N GLU A 11 23.47 20.53 -3.53
CA GLU A 11 22.78 19.45 -4.21
C GLU A 11 21.41 19.27 -3.57
N LYS A 12 20.38 19.76 -4.25
CA LYS A 12 19.02 19.68 -3.77
C LYS A 12 18.55 18.22 -3.86
N ASN A 13 18.86 17.44 -2.83
CA ASN A 13 18.22 16.15 -2.57
C ASN A 13 16.80 16.45 -2.04
N ILE A 14 15.94 16.90 -2.95
CA ILE A 14 14.56 17.26 -2.62
C ILE A 14 13.82 15.97 -2.31
N PHE A 15 13.63 15.68 -1.02
CA PHE A 15 12.66 14.71 -0.55
C PHE A 15 11.26 15.18 -0.97
N TYR A 16 10.79 14.71 -2.13
CA TYR A 16 9.44 15.00 -2.58
C TYR A 16 8.45 14.23 -1.70
N ARG A 17 7.59 14.96 -0.98
CA ARG A 17 6.55 14.36 -0.14
C ARG A 17 5.46 13.76 -1.02
N ILE A 18 5.25 12.45 -0.92
CA ILE A 18 4.11 11.78 -1.55
C ILE A 18 2.84 12.09 -0.74
N ASN A 19 1.95 12.93 -1.29
CA ASN A 19 0.70 13.33 -0.65
C ASN A 19 -0.55 12.68 -1.25
N LYS A 20 -0.39 11.87 -2.31
CA LYS A 20 -1.47 11.14 -2.96
C LYS A 20 -0.99 9.80 -3.48
N SER A 21 -1.88 8.84 -3.53
CA SER A 21 -1.61 7.52 -4.10
C SER A 21 -1.35 7.59 -5.60
N LYS A 22 -0.58 6.62 -6.11
CA LYS A 22 -0.30 6.44 -7.55
C LYS A 22 -1.16 5.34 -8.18
N CYS A 23 -2.25 4.94 -7.52
CA CYS A 23 -3.04 3.80 -7.97
C CYS A 23 -3.85 4.10 -9.26
N GLY A 24 -4.14 5.37 -9.55
CA GLY A 24 -4.96 5.74 -10.71
C GLY A 24 -6.32 5.06 -10.66
N THR A 25 -6.65 4.28 -11.68
CA THR A 25 -7.90 3.49 -11.77
C THR A 25 -7.78 2.07 -11.23
N CYS A 26 -6.63 1.68 -10.65
CA CYS A 26 -6.40 0.33 -10.16
C CYS A 26 -7.24 0.02 -8.91
N ASN A 27 -8.00 -1.08 -8.97
CA ASN A 27 -8.85 -1.59 -7.89
C ASN A 27 -8.54 -3.06 -7.51
N LYS A 28 -7.38 -3.60 -7.90
CA LYS A 28 -7.04 -5.01 -7.66
C LYS A 28 -7.07 -5.41 -6.18
N CYS A 29 -6.57 -4.54 -5.30
CA CYS A 29 -6.53 -4.82 -3.86
C CYS A 29 -7.94 -4.85 -3.24
N GLU A 30 -8.86 -4.01 -3.72
CA GLU A 30 -10.27 -4.03 -3.36
C GLU A 30 -10.95 -5.32 -3.84
N ASN A 31 -10.84 -5.62 -5.14
CA ASN A 31 -11.51 -6.77 -5.76
C ASN A 31 -11.06 -8.11 -5.19
N THR A 32 -9.80 -8.23 -4.77
CA THR A 32 -9.27 -9.50 -4.23
C THR A 32 -9.53 -9.67 -2.73
N CYS A 33 -9.86 -8.59 -2.00
CA CYS A 33 -9.93 -8.63 -0.54
C CYS A 33 -11.09 -9.54 -0.08
N PRO A 34 -10.82 -10.68 0.57
CA PRO A 34 -11.89 -11.61 0.96
C PRO A 34 -12.79 -11.05 2.06
N ALA A 35 -12.34 -10.00 2.76
CA ALA A 35 -13.09 -9.31 3.80
C ALA A 35 -13.98 -8.18 3.25
N LYS A 36 -13.81 -7.81 1.97
CA LYS A 36 -14.33 -6.54 1.41
C LYS A 36 -14.04 -5.34 2.32
N ALA A 37 -12.82 -5.33 2.87
CA ALA A 37 -12.39 -4.33 3.85
C ALA A 37 -11.86 -3.05 3.18
N ILE A 38 -11.22 -3.17 2.01
CA ILE A 38 -10.71 -2.03 1.24
C ILE A 38 -11.87 -1.40 0.46
N LYS A 39 -12.01 -0.08 0.51
CA LYS A 39 -13.20 0.66 0.03
C LYS A 39 -13.04 1.30 -1.37
N GLY A 40 -11.93 1.03 -2.06
CA GLY A 40 -11.66 1.58 -3.40
C GLY A 40 -11.32 3.09 -3.44
N ILE A 41 -11.30 3.77 -2.30
CA ILE A 41 -10.98 5.20 -2.21
C ILE A 41 -9.47 5.41 -2.32
N LEU A 42 -9.05 6.35 -3.18
CA LEU A 42 -7.66 6.73 -3.34
C LEU A 42 -7.15 7.46 -2.09
N TRP A 43 -6.02 6.99 -1.55
CA TRP A 43 -5.36 7.68 -0.43
C TRP A 43 -4.82 9.04 -0.87
N SER A 44 -4.98 10.03 0.02
CA SER A 44 -4.23 11.28 0.03
C SER A 44 -4.04 11.76 1.47
N ALA A 45 -3.17 12.75 1.69
CA ALA A 45 -2.91 13.31 3.02
C ALA A 45 -4.15 13.84 3.74
N ASN A 46 -5.24 14.13 3.00
CA ASN A 46 -6.49 14.67 3.53
C ASN A 46 -7.58 13.60 3.72
N VAL A 47 -7.30 12.34 3.41
CA VAL A 47 -8.30 11.26 3.51
C VAL A 47 -8.13 10.51 4.83
N GLN A 48 -9.21 10.46 5.60
CA GLN A 48 -9.27 9.68 6.85
C GLN A 48 -9.15 8.17 6.59
N ARG A 49 -8.49 7.46 7.50
CA ARG A 49 -8.22 6.01 7.38
C ARG A 49 -9.49 5.19 7.18
N GLU A 50 -10.56 5.56 7.88
CA GLU A 50 -11.86 4.87 7.90
C GLU A 50 -12.55 4.96 6.53
N LYS A 51 -12.19 5.94 5.69
CA LYS A 51 -12.67 6.03 4.30
C LYS A 51 -11.94 5.07 3.36
N LEU A 52 -10.76 4.57 3.75
CA LEU A 52 -9.92 3.71 2.91
C LEU A 52 -10.15 2.23 3.22
N ILE A 53 -10.26 1.90 4.51
CA ILE A 53 -10.28 0.52 4.98
C ILE A 53 -11.16 0.35 6.23
N ASP A 54 -11.85 -0.79 6.31
CA ASP A 54 -12.49 -1.30 7.53
C ASP A 54 -11.56 -2.33 8.21
N PRO A 55 -10.80 -1.92 9.26
CA PRO A 55 -9.83 -2.80 9.90
C PRO A 55 -10.49 -3.97 10.64
N PHE A 56 -11.72 -3.82 11.12
CA PHE A 56 -12.40 -4.87 11.88
C PHE A 56 -12.87 -6.01 10.99
N LYS A 57 -13.41 -5.69 9.80
CA LYS A 57 -13.70 -6.72 8.79
C LYS A 57 -12.45 -7.49 8.38
N PHE A 58 -11.35 -6.77 8.19
CA PHE A 58 -10.06 -7.35 7.83
C PHE A 58 -9.53 -8.32 8.90
N ILE A 59 -9.47 -7.89 10.17
CA ILE A 59 -8.97 -8.70 11.29
C ILE A 59 -9.78 -9.99 11.46
N GLN A 60 -11.11 -9.87 11.48
CA GLN A 60 -12.00 -11.02 11.67
C GLN A 60 -11.83 -12.05 10.53
N LYS A 61 -11.78 -11.58 9.28
CA LYS A 61 -11.64 -12.46 8.13
C LYS A 61 -10.23 -13.09 8.04
N ALA A 62 -9.18 -12.33 8.35
CA ALA A 62 -7.81 -12.83 8.35
C ALA A 62 -7.62 -13.96 9.36
N ARG A 63 -8.04 -13.75 10.62
CA ARG A 63 -7.96 -14.78 11.67
C ARG A 63 -8.66 -16.07 11.26
N LYS A 64 -9.89 -15.96 10.75
CA LYS A 64 -10.66 -17.11 10.27
C LYS A 64 -9.94 -17.85 9.15
N LEU A 65 -9.57 -17.14 8.07
CA LEU A 65 -8.99 -17.77 6.89
C LEU A 65 -7.62 -18.41 7.15
N LEU A 66 -6.77 -17.77 7.95
CA LEU A 66 -5.41 -18.26 8.19
C LEU A 66 -5.42 -19.46 9.13
N LYS A 67 -6.30 -19.45 10.14
CA LYS A 67 -6.52 -20.61 10.99
C LYS A 67 -7.05 -21.80 10.18
N GLU A 68 -8.06 -21.56 9.34
CA GLU A 68 -8.68 -22.61 8.51
C GLU A 68 -7.76 -23.19 7.43
N ARG A 69 -6.92 -22.37 6.80
CA ARG A 69 -6.14 -22.79 5.63
C ARG A 69 -4.73 -23.28 5.95
N ILE A 70 -4.09 -22.69 6.95
CA ILE A 70 -2.67 -22.93 7.25
C ILE A 70 -2.39 -23.09 8.74
N GLY A 71 -3.41 -23.12 9.60
CA GLY A 71 -3.26 -23.34 11.04
C GLY A 71 -2.63 -22.17 11.82
N ILE A 72 -2.57 -20.97 11.24
CA ILE A 72 -1.89 -19.82 11.85
C ILE A 72 -2.90 -18.77 12.33
N GLU A 73 -2.71 -18.28 13.55
CA GLU A 73 -3.48 -17.15 14.09
C GLU A 73 -2.77 -15.81 13.81
N MET A 74 -3.23 -15.09 12.80
CA MET A 74 -2.75 -13.75 12.47
C MET A 74 -3.91 -12.80 12.15
N THR A 75 -3.66 -11.51 12.34
CA THR A 75 -4.62 -10.43 12.06
C THR A 75 -4.47 -9.84 10.66
N ILE A 76 -3.49 -10.30 9.89
CA ILE A 76 -3.12 -9.79 8.57
C ILE A 76 -3.01 -10.95 7.59
N CYS A 77 -3.65 -10.87 6.43
CA CYS A 77 -3.54 -11.89 5.37
C CYS A 77 -2.62 -11.52 4.20
N GLY A 78 -2.20 -10.25 4.08
CA GLY A 78 -1.22 -9.81 3.07
C GLY A 78 -1.68 -9.81 1.60
N LYS A 79 -2.86 -10.35 1.27
CA LYS A 79 -3.28 -10.56 -0.13
C LYS A 79 -3.32 -9.28 -0.97
N CYS A 80 -3.66 -8.13 -0.36
CA CYS A 80 -3.66 -6.85 -1.06
C CYS A 80 -2.26 -6.37 -1.48
N ILE A 81 -1.24 -6.71 -0.71
CA ILE A 81 0.17 -6.39 -1.01
C ILE A 81 0.66 -7.32 -2.12
N ASP A 82 0.34 -8.61 -2.02
CA ASP A 82 0.67 -9.63 -3.01
C ASP A 82 0.16 -9.26 -4.42
N VAL A 83 -1.11 -8.89 -4.56
CA VAL A 83 -1.69 -8.59 -5.91
C VAL A 83 -1.34 -7.20 -6.46
N CYS A 84 -0.65 -6.36 -5.68
CA CYS A 84 -0.37 -4.99 -6.09
C CYS A 84 0.61 -4.96 -7.27
N PRO A 85 0.29 -4.29 -8.40
CA PRO A 85 1.20 -4.22 -9.55
C PRO A 85 2.55 -3.56 -9.23
N VAL A 86 2.57 -2.61 -8.29
CA VAL A 86 3.80 -1.95 -7.84
C VAL A 86 4.68 -2.96 -7.08
N THR A 87 4.10 -3.72 -6.16
CA THR A 87 4.82 -4.77 -5.42
C THR A 87 5.33 -5.84 -6.36
N GLN A 88 4.49 -6.33 -7.27
CA GLN A 88 4.89 -7.31 -8.28
C GLN A 88 5.99 -6.77 -9.21
N GLY A 89 5.96 -5.48 -9.55
CA GLY A 89 7.03 -4.82 -10.29
C GLY A 89 8.34 -4.68 -9.52
N TYR A 90 8.27 -4.56 -8.19
CA TYR A 90 9.44 -4.58 -7.31
C TYR A 90 10.05 -5.98 -7.22
N ILE A 91 9.23 -7.00 -6.95
CA ILE A 91 9.67 -8.41 -6.84
C ILE A 91 10.39 -8.86 -8.11
N ARG A 92 9.80 -8.61 -9.29
CA ARG A 92 10.43 -8.98 -10.58
C ARG A 92 11.77 -8.30 -10.82
N LYS A 93 12.03 -7.14 -10.21
CA LYS A 93 13.34 -6.47 -10.34
C LYS A 93 14.36 -7.10 -9.39
N SER A 94 13.95 -7.41 -8.16
CA SER A 94 14.83 -8.04 -7.17
C SER A 94 15.22 -9.48 -7.49
N GLU A 95 14.46 -10.18 -8.34
CA GLU A 95 14.79 -11.55 -8.79
C GLU A 95 15.82 -11.59 -9.93
N VAL A 96 16.12 -10.44 -10.54
CA VAL A 96 17.05 -10.31 -11.68
C VAL A 96 18.42 -9.78 -11.25
N GLU A 97 18.57 -9.41 -9.97
CA GLU A 97 19.84 -9.06 -9.30
C GLU A 97 20.48 -10.28 -8.66
#